data_AF-A0A9J7E4R4-F1
#
_entry.id   AF-A0A9J7E4R4-F1
#
_cell.length_a   1.000
_cell.length_b   1.000
_cell.length_c   1.000
_cell.angle_alpha   90.00
_cell.angle_beta   90.00
_cell.angle_gamma   90.00
#
_symmetry.space_group_name_H-M   'P 1'
#
loop_
_entity.id
_entity.type
_entity.pdbx_description
1 polymer ?
#
loop_
_entity_poly.entity_id
_entity_poly.type
_entity_poly.pdbx_seq_one_letter_code
_entity_poly.pdbx_strand_id
1 'polypeptide(L)'
;MKSLTFSVLPKFEIFVLLCIIHSIYGRMFGEEGYYPAGYYDSQQVQYEKIKTALTKLEHTPQWVSDWPDPSIRMGQVSGVAIDNSGQVLVFHRSHNVWDATTFNNRDVYQGIGENAIPEPTILVLNDTGELVDMWGQNLFYIPHGITVDNEGNVWVTDVAMHQVFKFTPDDKVKPNMTLGEKFIPGNDDKHFCKPSAVAVLANGDFFVADGYCNHRILKFSPDGTIILQWGISHGNSPFAFNVPHALTLAEDRGLVCVADRERGRVACFRHDNGTYEGSFSSWLMGGRLFSVAYAPVHGGRLYIVNGPNSLPTPVPVRGFVIDFSTGRLIQTFAPDEGLRNPHDVVVSADGSKVYVAELNPFRVYKFVDEALKNESRLEKNVTSSHVKPTATVEVVGSVGAGGGAWEWWSGALGGAGGAAAAALLALAALALLRARNTGKGYEAEPLVH
;
A
#
# COMPACT_ATOMS: atom_id res chain seq x y z
N MET A 1 -67.13 11.50 15.70
CA MET A 1 -66.11 12.48 15.28
C MET A 1 -65.43 11.97 14.02
N LYS A 2 -65.15 12.90 13.09
CA LYS A 2 -64.98 12.65 11.65
C LYS A 2 -63.70 11.88 11.30
N SER A 3 -63.83 10.95 10.36
CA SER A 3 -62.75 10.35 9.57
C SER A 3 -62.01 11.42 8.76
N LEU A 4 -60.70 11.53 8.91
CA LEU A 4 -59.82 12.35 8.07
C LEU A 4 -59.26 11.49 6.93
N THR A 5 -59.86 11.64 5.75
CA THR A 5 -59.29 11.20 4.47
C THR A 5 -58.20 12.19 4.04
N PHE A 6 -56.96 11.72 3.88
CA PHE A 6 -55.93 12.51 3.19
C PHE A 6 -56.17 12.44 1.67
N SER A 7 -56.54 13.57 1.07
CA SER A 7 -56.58 13.73 -0.38
C SER A 7 -55.16 13.73 -0.94
N VAL A 8 -54.85 12.79 -1.84
CA VAL A 8 -53.62 12.79 -2.62
C VAL A 8 -53.67 14.01 -3.56
N LEU A 9 -52.75 14.95 -3.40
CA LEU A 9 -52.60 16.07 -4.33
C LEU A 9 -52.24 15.54 -5.72
N PRO A 10 -52.93 15.96 -6.81
CA PRO A 10 -52.62 15.48 -8.15
C PRO A 10 -51.21 15.90 -8.57
N LYS A 11 -50.51 15.01 -9.29
CA LYS A 11 -49.09 15.08 -9.69
C LYS A 11 -48.62 16.43 -10.27
N PHE A 12 -49.54 17.25 -10.77
CA PHE A 12 -49.25 18.57 -11.32
C PHE A 12 -48.88 19.61 -10.24
N GLU A 13 -49.51 19.57 -9.06
CA GLU A 13 -49.20 20.52 -7.98
C GLU A 13 -47.90 20.17 -7.24
N ILE A 14 -47.52 18.88 -7.19
CA ILE A 14 -46.21 18.44 -6.67
C ILE A 14 -45.09 18.93 -7.58
N PHE A 15 -45.31 18.94 -8.91
CA PHE A 15 -44.32 19.42 -9.86
C PHE A 15 -44.15 20.94 -9.78
N VAL A 16 -45.24 21.70 -9.63
CA VAL A 16 -45.18 23.16 -9.41
C VAL A 16 -44.53 23.50 -8.07
N LEU A 17 -44.81 22.75 -7.00
CA LEU A 17 -44.15 22.93 -5.70
C LEU A 17 -42.64 22.60 -5.79
N LEU A 18 -42.25 21.55 -6.52
CA LEU A 18 -40.84 21.20 -6.76
C LEU A 18 -40.11 22.23 -7.64
N CYS A 19 -40.77 22.80 -8.64
CA CYS A 19 -40.22 23.87 -9.49
C CYS A 19 -40.10 25.21 -8.74
N ILE A 20 -41.02 25.51 -7.82
CA ILE A 20 -40.93 26.67 -6.92
C ILE A 20 -39.83 26.44 -5.87
N ILE A 21 -39.70 25.24 -5.30
CA ILE A 21 -38.59 24.88 -4.42
C ILE A 21 -37.25 24.92 -5.17
N HIS A 22 -37.16 24.44 -6.42
CA HIS A 22 -35.96 24.56 -7.26
C HIS A 22 -35.68 25.99 -7.69
N SER A 23 -36.69 26.84 -7.88
CA SER A 23 -36.49 28.26 -8.19
C SER A 23 -36.13 29.09 -6.96
N ILE A 24 -36.57 28.69 -5.76
CA ILE A 24 -36.20 29.32 -4.49
C ILE A 24 -34.81 28.83 -4.06
N TYR A 25 -34.48 27.53 -4.18
CA TYR A 25 -33.12 27.01 -3.95
C TYR A 25 -32.14 27.47 -5.03
N GLY A 26 -32.54 27.45 -6.30
CA GLY A 26 -31.72 27.91 -7.43
C GLY A 26 -31.55 29.43 -7.52
N ARG A 27 -32.34 30.22 -6.77
CA ARG A 27 -32.10 31.67 -6.57
C ARG A 27 -31.49 32.02 -5.21
N MET A 28 -31.48 31.11 -4.24
CA MET A 28 -30.76 31.27 -2.97
C MET A 28 -29.30 30.81 -3.03
N PHE A 29 -28.93 30.01 -4.03
CA PHE A 29 -27.54 29.62 -4.28
C PHE A 29 -27.16 30.04 -5.70
N GLY A 30 -26.81 31.32 -5.84
CA GLY A 30 -26.00 31.76 -6.96
C GLY A 30 -24.68 30.97 -6.96
N GLU A 31 -24.20 30.62 -8.14
CA GLU A 31 -22.93 29.95 -8.40
C GLU A 31 -21.74 30.75 -7.86
N GLU A 32 -21.43 30.65 -6.57
CA GLU A 32 -20.17 31.04 -5.95
C GLU A 32 -20.19 30.57 -4.48
N GLY A 33 -19.33 29.63 -4.10
CA GLY A 33 -19.07 29.36 -2.67
C GLY A 33 -19.39 27.95 -2.13
N TYR A 34 -19.14 26.88 -2.89
CA TYR A 34 -19.07 25.53 -2.28
C TYR A 34 -17.84 25.35 -1.36
N TYR A 35 -16.86 26.25 -1.45
CA TYR A 35 -15.64 26.21 -0.65
C TYR A 35 -15.49 27.50 0.18
N PRO A 36 -15.03 27.40 1.44
CA PRO A 36 -14.76 28.58 2.26
C PRO A 36 -13.86 29.58 1.52
N ALA A 37 -14.06 30.88 1.74
CA ALA A 37 -13.16 31.91 1.22
C ALA A 37 -11.70 31.60 1.63
N GLY A 38 -10.78 31.58 0.66
CA GLY A 38 -9.38 31.21 0.87
C GLY A 38 -9.08 29.70 0.75
N TYR A 39 -10.05 28.83 0.46
CA TYR A 39 -9.80 27.41 0.22
C TYR A 39 -8.86 27.19 -0.97
N TYR A 40 -9.12 27.85 -2.10
CA TYR A 40 -8.27 27.78 -3.30
C TYR A 40 -6.89 28.42 -3.07
N ASP A 41 -6.82 29.54 -2.34
CA ASP A 41 -5.55 30.16 -1.97
C ASP A 41 -4.72 29.24 -1.06
N SER A 42 -5.36 28.54 -0.12
CA SER A 42 -4.70 27.56 0.75
C SER A 42 -4.20 26.35 -0.02
N GLN A 43 -4.95 25.87 -1.02
CA GLN A 43 -4.51 24.80 -1.91
C GLN A 43 -3.34 25.22 -2.79
N GLN A 44 -3.36 26.43 -3.33
CA GLN A 44 -2.27 26.96 -4.13
C GLN A 44 -0.99 27.14 -3.30
N VAL A 45 -1.11 27.65 -2.07
CA VAL A 45 0.02 27.77 -1.14
C VAL A 45 0.59 26.39 -0.78
N GLN A 46 -0.27 25.39 -0.54
CA GLN A 46 0.17 24.02 -0.30
C GLN A 46 0.85 23.42 -1.53
N TYR A 47 0.31 23.66 -2.72
CA TYR A 47 0.90 23.24 -3.99
C TYR A 47 2.31 23.79 -4.18
N GLU A 48 2.50 25.11 -4.04
CA GLU A 48 3.83 25.72 -4.19
C GLU A 48 4.80 25.24 -3.11
N LYS A 49 4.33 25.02 -1.88
CA LYS A 49 5.14 24.45 -0.80
C LYS A 49 5.59 23.02 -1.12
N ILE A 50 4.69 22.16 -1.61
CA ILE A 50 5.01 20.78 -2.00
C ILE A 50 5.99 20.81 -3.17
N LYS A 51 5.68 21.57 -4.22
CA LYS A 51 6.53 21.71 -5.40
C LYS A 51 7.95 22.16 -5.03
N THR A 52 8.07 23.17 -4.18
CA THR A 52 9.37 23.67 -3.69
C THR A 52 10.12 22.67 -2.81
N ALA A 53 9.41 21.81 -2.08
CA ALA A 53 10.04 20.75 -1.30
C ALA A 53 10.51 19.61 -2.19
N LEU A 54 9.74 19.25 -3.23
CA LEU A 54 10.11 18.20 -4.18
C LEU A 54 11.35 18.56 -5.01
N THR A 55 11.58 19.83 -5.33
CA THR A 55 12.81 20.27 -6.04
C THR A 55 14.08 20.14 -5.21
N LYS A 56 13.95 19.90 -3.89
CA LYS A 56 15.10 19.65 -3.00
C LYS A 56 15.48 18.18 -2.90
N LEU A 57 14.64 17.30 -3.42
CA LEU A 57 14.93 15.87 -3.50
C LEU A 57 15.75 15.58 -4.75
N GLU A 58 16.54 14.51 -4.72
CA GLU A 58 17.18 14.02 -5.93
C GLU A 58 16.11 13.50 -6.90
N HIS A 59 16.28 13.81 -8.20
CA HIS A 59 15.32 13.42 -9.23
C HIS A 59 15.63 12.06 -9.86
N THR A 60 16.30 11.18 -9.12
CA THR A 60 16.63 9.81 -9.50
C THR A 60 15.63 8.82 -8.89
N PRO A 61 15.51 7.60 -9.46
CA PRO A 61 16.05 7.12 -10.74
C PRO A 61 15.46 7.85 -11.97
N GLN A 62 16.19 7.84 -13.10
CA GLN A 62 15.82 8.55 -14.35
C GLN A 62 15.00 7.66 -15.30
N TRP A 63 14.00 8.22 -15.98
CA TRP A 63 13.14 7.48 -16.92
C TRP A 63 13.89 7.04 -18.19
N VAL A 64 13.66 5.79 -18.61
CA VAL A 64 14.09 5.23 -19.90
C VAL A 64 12.89 5.26 -20.85
N SER A 65 12.86 6.25 -21.75
CA SER A 65 11.67 6.59 -22.55
C SER A 65 11.37 5.64 -23.72
N ASP A 66 12.38 4.90 -24.18
CA ASP A 66 12.31 3.89 -25.23
C ASP A 66 12.03 2.48 -24.71
N TRP A 67 11.71 2.34 -23.42
CA TRP A 67 11.35 1.08 -22.78
C TRP A 67 9.89 1.11 -22.25
N PRO A 68 9.09 0.05 -22.43
CA PRO A 68 9.37 -1.15 -23.22
C PRO A 68 9.12 -0.90 -24.72
N ASP A 69 9.25 -1.93 -25.54
CA ASP A 69 8.87 -1.88 -26.96
C ASP A 69 7.44 -1.31 -27.10
N PRO A 70 7.26 -0.18 -27.82
CA PRO A 70 5.98 0.51 -27.94
C PRO A 70 4.93 -0.27 -28.75
N SER A 71 5.29 -1.37 -29.40
CA SER A 71 4.36 -2.28 -30.09
C SER A 71 3.61 -3.19 -29.13
N ILE A 72 4.12 -3.41 -27.92
CA ILE A 72 3.48 -4.26 -26.92
C ILE A 72 2.15 -3.62 -26.49
N ARG A 73 1.09 -4.43 -26.45
CA ARG A 73 -0.26 -4.00 -26.05
C ARG A 73 -0.63 -4.70 -24.77
N MET A 74 -1.13 -3.92 -23.81
CA MET A 74 -1.53 -4.39 -22.50
C MET A 74 -2.87 -3.74 -22.12
N GLY A 75 -3.56 -4.39 -21.20
CA GLY A 75 -4.70 -3.84 -20.49
C GLY A 75 -4.27 -3.04 -19.28
N GLN A 76 -5.20 -2.79 -18.37
CA GLN A 76 -4.88 -2.32 -17.02
C GLN A 76 -3.73 -3.16 -16.43
N VAL A 77 -2.55 -2.55 -16.24
CA VAL A 77 -1.39 -3.23 -15.69
C VAL A 77 -1.47 -3.17 -14.18
N SER A 78 -1.71 -4.32 -13.55
CA SER A 78 -1.99 -4.42 -12.13
C SER A 78 -0.77 -4.82 -11.31
N GLY A 79 0.23 -5.46 -11.92
CA GLY A 79 1.39 -5.92 -11.17
C GLY A 79 2.65 -5.95 -12.01
N VAL A 80 3.79 -5.77 -11.36
CA VAL A 80 5.11 -5.90 -11.98
C VAL A 80 6.07 -6.59 -11.02
N ALA A 81 6.85 -7.55 -11.52
CA ALA A 81 7.86 -8.27 -10.75
C ALA A 81 9.17 -8.40 -11.56
N ILE A 82 10.26 -8.72 -10.88
CA ILE A 82 11.55 -9.05 -11.49
C ILE A 82 11.86 -10.50 -11.12
N ASP A 83 12.19 -11.33 -12.10
CA ASP A 83 12.63 -12.70 -11.84
C ASP A 83 14.13 -12.79 -11.46
N ASN A 84 14.57 -13.99 -11.09
CA ASN A 84 15.94 -14.24 -10.66
C ASN A 84 16.99 -14.04 -11.78
N SER A 85 16.56 -13.93 -13.04
CA SER A 85 17.42 -13.63 -14.19
C SER A 85 17.46 -12.13 -14.53
N GLY A 86 16.63 -11.32 -13.86
CA GLY A 86 16.48 -9.89 -14.11
C GLY A 86 15.47 -9.55 -15.20
N GLN A 87 14.66 -10.50 -15.66
CA GLN A 87 13.54 -10.23 -16.57
C GLN A 87 12.36 -9.66 -15.79
N VAL A 88 11.57 -8.83 -16.47
CA VAL A 88 10.43 -8.14 -15.87
C VAL A 88 9.15 -8.86 -16.25
N LEU A 89 8.41 -9.33 -15.25
CA LEU A 89 7.10 -9.91 -15.43
C LEU A 89 6.04 -8.82 -15.25
N VAL A 90 5.11 -8.74 -16.19
CA VAL A 90 4.03 -7.76 -16.20
C VAL A 90 2.70 -8.50 -16.16
N PHE A 91 1.89 -8.24 -15.13
CA PHE A 91 0.56 -8.83 -14.98
C PHE A 91 -0.52 -7.81 -15.33
N HIS A 92 -1.33 -8.10 -16.35
CA HIS A 92 -2.33 -7.17 -16.88
C HIS A 92 -3.69 -7.83 -17.12
N ARG A 93 -4.74 -7.01 -17.18
CA ARG A 93 -6.14 -7.46 -17.29
C ARG A 93 -6.64 -7.65 -18.72
N SER A 94 -5.75 -7.62 -19.72
CA SER A 94 -6.13 -7.61 -21.15
C SER A 94 -7.28 -6.63 -21.44
N HIS A 95 -8.43 -7.11 -21.92
CA HIS A 95 -9.62 -6.31 -22.20
C HIS A 95 -10.52 -6.07 -20.97
N ASN A 96 -10.30 -6.80 -19.87
CA ASN A 96 -11.10 -6.64 -18.65
C ASN A 96 -10.70 -5.36 -17.90
N VAL A 97 -11.71 -4.69 -17.37
CA VAL A 97 -11.56 -3.46 -16.61
C VAL A 97 -12.19 -3.67 -15.24
N TRP A 98 -11.46 -3.32 -14.18
CA TRP A 98 -12.07 -3.21 -12.86
C TRP A 98 -12.72 -1.83 -12.72
N ASP A 99 -14.05 -1.81 -12.72
CA ASP A 99 -14.88 -0.63 -12.51
C ASP A 99 -15.97 -0.87 -11.45
N ALA A 100 -16.92 0.07 -11.34
CA ALA A 100 -18.00 0.05 -10.37
C ALA A 100 -19.02 -1.08 -10.59
N THR A 101 -19.01 -1.75 -11.75
CA THR A 101 -19.95 -2.83 -12.11
C THR A 101 -19.35 -4.23 -11.94
N THR A 102 -18.02 -4.32 -11.77
CA THR A 102 -17.30 -5.60 -11.65
C THR A 102 -17.78 -6.45 -10.45
N PHE A 103 -18.20 -5.81 -9.36
CA PHE A 103 -18.64 -6.48 -8.13
C PHE A 103 -19.97 -5.92 -7.62
N ASN A 104 -20.79 -6.77 -7.00
CA ASN A 104 -21.95 -6.29 -6.25
C ASN A 104 -21.57 -5.77 -4.84
N ASN A 105 -22.57 -5.38 -4.06
CA ASN A 105 -22.39 -4.87 -2.69
C ASN A 105 -21.94 -5.91 -1.65
N ARG A 106 -21.78 -7.18 -2.05
CA ARG A 106 -21.23 -8.27 -1.22
C ARG A 106 -19.88 -8.73 -1.75
N ASP A 107 -19.23 -7.90 -2.57
CA ASP A 107 -17.93 -8.17 -3.16
C ASP A 107 -17.88 -9.38 -4.08
N VAL A 108 -19.03 -9.90 -4.52
CA VAL A 108 -19.10 -11.03 -5.47
C VAL A 108 -18.96 -10.52 -6.90
N TYR A 109 -18.09 -11.17 -7.67
CA TYR A 109 -17.86 -10.87 -9.08
C TYR A 109 -19.14 -11.04 -9.92
N GLN A 110 -19.41 -10.11 -10.84
CA GLN A 110 -20.64 -10.11 -11.64
C GLN A 110 -20.54 -10.89 -12.96
N GLY A 111 -19.33 -11.16 -13.46
CA GLY A 111 -19.09 -11.93 -14.68
C GLY A 111 -19.04 -13.46 -14.47
N ILE A 112 -19.65 -13.98 -13.40
CA ILE A 112 -19.66 -15.43 -13.15
C ILE A 112 -20.43 -16.14 -14.26
N GLY A 113 -19.78 -17.09 -14.92
CA GLY A 113 -20.31 -17.79 -16.10
C GLY A 113 -19.65 -17.35 -17.41
N GLU A 114 -18.93 -16.24 -17.41
CA GLU A 114 -18.06 -15.83 -18.51
C GLU A 114 -16.75 -16.64 -18.50
N ASN A 115 -16.11 -16.74 -19.66
CA ASN A 115 -14.79 -17.34 -19.78
C ASN A 115 -13.75 -16.45 -19.11
N ALA A 116 -12.70 -17.06 -18.57
CA ALA A 116 -11.50 -16.32 -18.17
C ALA A 116 -10.89 -15.60 -19.38
N ILE A 117 -10.04 -14.60 -19.12
CA ILE A 117 -9.34 -13.82 -20.15
C ILE A 117 -8.62 -14.78 -21.12
N PRO A 118 -8.96 -14.82 -22.41
CA PRO A 118 -8.41 -15.79 -23.36
C PRO A 118 -7.03 -15.38 -23.88
N GLU A 119 -6.62 -14.13 -23.73
CA GLU A 119 -5.28 -13.67 -24.08
C GLU A 119 -4.27 -13.96 -22.95
N PRO A 120 -2.96 -14.01 -23.27
CA PRO A 120 -1.92 -13.98 -22.24
C PRO A 120 -2.11 -12.77 -21.31
N THR A 121 -1.92 -12.99 -20.02
CA THR A 121 -2.07 -11.97 -18.97
C THR A 121 -0.76 -11.68 -18.27
N ILE A 122 0.24 -12.56 -18.42
CA ILE A 122 1.60 -12.38 -17.91
C ILE A 122 2.52 -12.25 -19.10
N LEU A 123 3.19 -11.11 -19.20
CA LEU A 123 4.18 -10.80 -20.23
C LEU A 123 5.55 -10.74 -19.59
N VAL A 124 6.57 -11.28 -20.25
CA VAL A 124 7.94 -11.29 -19.75
C VAL A 124 8.81 -10.46 -20.68
N LEU A 125 9.43 -9.41 -20.13
CA LEU A 125 10.23 -8.46 -20.86
C LEU A 125 11.70 -8.58 -20.42
N ASN A 126 12.61 -8.53 -21.38
CA ASN A 126 14.04 -8.45 -21.06
C ASN A 126 14.46 -7.00 -20.71
N ASP A 127 15.73 -6.82 -20.41
CA ASP A 127 16.26 -5.50 -20.02
C ASP A 127 16.17 -4.44 -21.14
N THR A 128 16.19 -4.85 -22.42
CA THR A 128 16.02 -3.96 -23.58
C THR A 128 14.56 -3.60 -23.84
N GLY A 129 13.60 -4.30 -23.21
CA GLY A 129 12.17 -4.03 -23.32
C GLY A 129 11.48 -4.86 -24.40
N GLU A 130 12.16 -5.86 -24.93
CA GLU A 130 11.61 -6.83 -25.87
C GLU A 130 10.80 -7.87 -25.11
N LEU A 131 9.67 -8.28 -25.70
CA LEU A 131 8.83 -9.36 -25.21
C LEU A 131 9.50 -10.71 -25.50
N VAL A 132 9.91 -11.43 -24.45
CA VAL A 132 10.63 -12.70 -24.57
C VAL A 132 9.80 -13.92 -24.22
N ASP A 133 8.71 -13.75 -23.46
CA ASP A 133 7.76 -14.82 -23.15
C ASP A 133 6.37 -14.24 -22.81
N MET A 134 5.32 -15.04 -22.94
CA MET A 134 3.96 -14.68 -22.54
C MET A 134 3.13 -15.91 -22.20
N TRP A 135 2.31 -15.81 -21.15
CA TRP A 135 1.45 -16.90 -20.70
C TRP A 135 0.28 -16.38 -19.84
N GLY A 136 -0.45 -17.28 -19.20
CA GLY A 136 -1.58 -16.94 -18.32
C GLY A 136 -2.93 -16.82 -19.03
N GLN A 137 -3.01 -17.29 -20.28
CA GLN A 137 -4.25 -17.34 -21.04
C GLN A 137 -5.26 -18.33 -20.43
N ASN A 138 -6.53 -17.94 -20.40
CA ASN A 138 -7.67 -18.68 -19.87
C ASN A 138 -7.58 -19.00 -18.36
N LEU A 139 -6.79 -18.25 -17.59
CA LEU A 139 -6.61 -18.50 -16.15
C LEU A 139 -7.31 -17.47 -15.26
N PHE A 140 -7.29 -16.19 -15.63
CA PHE A 140 -7.65 -15.08 -14.73
C PHE A 140 -8.84 -14.26 -15.21
N TYR A 141 -9.48 -13.55 -14.30
CA TYR A 141 -10.65 -12.70 -14.53
C TYR A 141 -10.32 -11.23 -14.24
N ILE A 142 -9.81 -10.92 -13.05
CA ILE A 142 -9.32 -9.58 -12.70
C ILE A 142 -7.96 -9.73 -12.00
N PRO A 143 -6.88 -9.85 -12.78
CA PRO A 143 -5.50 -9.78 -12.31
C PRO A 143 -5.24 -8.63 -11.33
N HIS A 144 -4.44 -8.91 -10.30
CA HIS A 144 -3.99 -7.92 -9.32
C HIS A 144 -2.48 -8.00 -9.05
N GLY A 145 -2.03 -8.63 -7.97
CA GLY A 145 -0.62 -8.66 -7.59
C GLY A 145 0.15 -9.77 -8.31
N ILE A 146 1.46 -9.55 -8.50
CA ILE A 146 2.42 -10.55 -9.00
C ILE A 146 3.73 -10.43 -8.22
N THR A 147 4.35 -11.56 -7.87
CA THR A 147 5.71 -11.61 -7.33
C THR A 147 6.41 -12.87 -7.80
N VAL A 148 7.75 -12.86 -7.78
CA VAL A 148 8.58 -14.03 -8.10
C VAL A 148 9.42 -14.37 -6.86
N ASP A 149 9.38 -15.63 -6.44
CA ASP A 149 10.18 -16.09 -5.29
C ASP A 149 11.61 -16.52 -5.70
N ASN A 150 12.42 -16.85 -4.70
CA ASN A 150 13.83 -17.25 -4.90
C ASN A 150 14.02 -18.56 -5.67
N GLU A 151 12.98 -19.40 -5.78
CA GLU A 151 12.96 -20.61 -6.60
C GLU A 151 12.48 -20.32 -8.03
N GLY A 152 12.05 -19.09 -8.31
CA GLY A 152 11.51 -18.67 -9.60
C GLY A 152 10.01 -18.97 -9.75
N ASN A 153 9.32 -19.37 -8.70
CA ASN A 153 7.87 -19.55 -8.75
C ASN A 153 7.20 -18.18 -8.87
N VAL A 154 6.15 -18.13 -9.69
CA VAL A 154 5.36 -16.92 -9.91
C VAL A 154 4.10 -17.01 -9.06
N TRP A 155 3.94 -16.05 -8.15
CA TRP A 155 2.78 -15.93 -7.28
C TRP A 155 1.90 -14.79 -7.75
N VAL A 156 0.60 -15.03 -7.88
CA VAL A 156 -0.35 -14.02 -8.37
C VAL A 156 -1.63 -14.00 -7.54
N THR A 157 -2.31 -12.86 -7.53
CA THR A 157 -3.65 -12.73 -6.95
C THR A 157 -4.67 -12.32 -8.00
N ASP A 158 -5.89 -12.84 -7.87
CA ASP A 158 -7.04 -12.45 -8.68
C ASP A 158 -8.17 -11.97 -7.77
N VAL A 159 -8.58 -10.72 -7.95
CA VAL A 159 -9.59 -10.11 -7.06
C VAL A 159 -11.00 -10.58 -7.38
N ALA A 160 -11.30 -10.97 -8.63
CA ALA A 160 -12.60 -11.51 -8.98
C ALA A 160 -12.77 -12.92 -8.43
N MET A 161 -11.73 -13.74 -8.52
CA MET A 161 -11.75 -15.09 -7.99
C MET A 161 -11.57 -15.15 -6.47
N HIS A 162 -11.11 -14.07 -5.83
CA HIS A 162 -10.72 -14.03 -4.41
C HIS A 162 -9.67 -15.09 -4.06
N GLN A 163 -8.70 -15.29 -4.95
CA GLN A 163 -7.75 -16.38 -4.86
C GLN A 163 -6.30 -15.91 -5.04
N VAL A 164 -5.41 -16.72 -4.48
CA VAL A 164 -3.96 -16.65 -4.66
C VAL A 164 -3.48 -17.91 -5.37
N PHE A 165 -2.55 -17.76 -6.30
CA PHE A 165 -2.02 -18.87 -7.09
C PHE A 165 -0.49 -18.87 -7.06
N LYS A 166 0.12 -20.06 -7.03
CA LYS A 166 1.56 -20.29 -7.24
C LYS A 166 1.76 -21.11 -8.51
N PHE A 167 2.61 -20.65 -9.42
CA PHE A 167 3.05 -21.37 -10.61
C PHE A 167 4.54 -21.67 -10.50
N THR A 168 4.93 -22.92 -10.73
CA THR A 168 6.34 -23.31 -10.76
C THR A 168 6.95 -22.99 -12.13
N PRO A 169 8.27 -22.77 -12.25
CA PRO A 169 8.92 -22.54 -13.54
C PRO A 169 8.61 -23.61 -14.60
N ASP A 170 8.42 -24.86 -14.15
CA ASP A 170 8.19 -26.03 -15.00
C ASP A 170 6.74 -26.16 -15.51
N ASP A 171 5.76 -25.50 -14.88
CA ASP A 171 4.35 -25.56 -15.26
C ASP A 171 3.68 -24.19 -15.11
N LYS A 172 3.60 -23.47 -16.23
CA LYS A 172 2.91 -22.17 -16.38
C LYS A 172 1.43 -22.33 -16.75
N VAL A 173 0.93 -23.57 -16.92
CA VAL A 173 -0.44 -23.85 -17.37
C VAL A 173 -1.34 -24.10 -16.16
N LYS A 174 -0.83 -24.75 -15.13
CA LYS A 174 -1.60 -25.07 -13.92
C LYS A 174 -0.90 -24.57 -12.66
N PRO A 175 -1.64 -23.96 -11.73
CA PRO A 175 -1.06 -23.57 -10.45
C PRO A 175 -0.70 -24.82 -9.64
N ASN A 176 0.49 -24.83 -9.06
CA ASN A 176 0.93 -25.81 -8.08
C ASN A 176 0.20 -25.63 -6.73
N MET A 177 -0.19 -24.40 -6.41
CA MET A 177 -0.99 -24.06 -5.24
C MET A 177 -2.11 -23.09 -5.60
N THR A 178 -3.29 -23.31 -5.03
CA THR A 178 -4.41 -22.37 -5.09
C THR A 178 -4.99 -22.21 -3.69
N LEU A 179 -5.10 -20.96 -3.22
CA LEU A 179 -5.69 -20.61 -1.93
C LEU A 179 -6.90 -19.72 -2.14
N GLY A 180 -7.91 -19.83 -1.27
CA GLY A 180 -9.21 -19.19 -1.45
C GLY A 180 -10.20 -20.06 -2.22
N GLU A 181 -11.47 -19.73 -2.14
CA GLU A 181 -12.54 -20.40 -2.88
C GLU A 181 -13.00 -19.52 -4.04
N LYS A 182 -13.01 -20.08 -5.25
CA LYS A 182 -13.22 -19.35 -6.50
C LYS A 182 -14.55 -18.60 -6.49
N PHE A 183 -14.48 -17.27 -6.63
CA PHE A 183 -15.61 -16.33 -6.64
C PHE A 183 -16.37 -16.20 -5.31
N ILE A 184 -15.86 -16.77 -4.21
CA ILE A 184 -16.49 -16.68 -2.89
C ILE A 184 -15.66 -15.76 -2.00
N PRO A 185 -16.10 -14.51 -1.76
CA PRO A 185 -15.44 -13.64 -0.81
C PRO A 185 -15.73 -14.10 0.63
N GLY A 186 -14.76 -13.91 1.52
CA GLY A 186 -14.92 -14.18 2.94
C GLY A 186 -13.76 -13.67 3.80
N ASN A 187 -13.87 -13.84 5.11
CA ASN A 187 -12.87 -13.38 6.09
C ASN A 187 -12.54 -14.47 7.13
N ASP A 188 -12.77 -15.74 6.78
CA ASP A 188 -12.32 -16.87 7.58
C ASP A 188 -10.94 -17.35 7.10
N ASP A 189 -10.49 -18.50 7.60
CA ASP A 189 -9.18 -19.08 7.30
C ASP A 189 -9.10 -19.74 5.91
N LYS A 190 -10.22 -19.87 5.18
CA LYS A 190 -10.30 -20.52 3.87
C LYS A 190 -10.59 -19.56 2.73
N HIS A 191 -11.11 -18.38 3.04
CA HIS A 191 -11.53 -17.39 2.06
C HIS A 191 -10.69 -16.13 2.14
N PHE A 192 -10.52 -15.46 1.01
CA PHE A 192 -10.04 -14.08 0.94
C PHE A 192 -11.18 -13.15 0.51
N CYS A 193 -10.96 -11.85 0.63
CA CYS A 193 -11.84 -10.84 0.05
C CYS A 193 -10.99 -9.86 -0.76
N LYS A 194 -10.84 -10.21 -2.04
CA LYS A 194 -10.05 -9.47 -3.05
C LYS A 194 -8.59 -9.29 -2.57
N PRO A 195 -7.82 -10.39 -2.50
CA PRO A 195 -6.43 -10.36 -2.06
C PRO A 195 -5.57 -9.57 -3.04
N SER A 196 -4.65 -8.76 -2.53
CA SER A 196 -3.97 -7.73 -3.32
C SER A 196 -2.49 -8.04 -3.59
N ALA A 197 -1.79 -8.70 -2.69
CA ALA A 197 -0.36 -8.96 -2.85
C ALA A 197 0.10 -10.21 -2.11
N VAL A 198 1.22 -10.76 -2.60
CA VAL A 198 1.96 -11.85 -1.97
C VAL A 198 3.41 -11.41 -1.78
N ALA A 199 4.04 -11.80 -0.68
CA ALA A 199 5.49 -11.69 -0.50
C ALA A 199 6.04 -12.99 0.12
N VAL A 200 7.11 -13.54 -0.46
CA VAL A 200 7.62 -14.88 -0.14
C VAL A 200 9.01 -14.75 0.45
N LEU A 201 9.20 -15.26 1.66
CA LEU A 201 10.49 -15.32 2.36
C LEU A 201 11.40 -16.36 1.71
N ALA A 202 12.72 -16.22 1.92
CA ALA A 202 13.69 -17.17 1.40
C ALA A 202 13.51 -18.62 1.89
N ASN A 203 12.85 -18.83 3.03
CA ASN A 203 12.52 -20.16 3.57
C ASN A 203 11.22 -20.77 2.98
N GLY A 204 10.54 -20.05 2.08
CA GLY A 204 9.28 -20.43 1.46
C GLY A 204 8.02 -20.08 2.25
N ASP A 205 8.14 -19.59 3.49
CA ASP A 205 6.99 -18.96 4.18
C ASP A 205 6.55 -17.75 3.35
N PHE A 206 5.25 -17.46 3.32
CA PHE A 206 4.77 -16.32 2.54
C PHE A 206 3.65 -15.56 3.24
N PHE A 207 3.46 -14.33 2.80
CA PHE A 207 2.45 -13.42 3.30
C PHE A 207 1.45 -13.11 2.21
N VAL A 208 0.17 -12.97 2.59
CA VAL A 208 -0.89 -12.48 1.72
C VAL A 208 -1.49 -11.23 2.34
N ALA A 209 -1.58 -10.16 1.55
CA ALA A 209 -2.38 -8.98 1.89
C ALA A 209 -3.80 -9.19 1.39
N ASP A 210 -4.74 -9.28 2.33
CA ASP A 210 -6.15 -9.50 2.06
C ASP A 210 -6.92 -8.20 2.38
N GLY A 211 -7.07 -7.34 1.37
CA GLY A 211 -7.09 -5.91 1.63
C GLY A 211 -8.24 -5.07 1.08
N TYR A 212 -8.89 -5.41 -0.03
CA TYR A 212 -9.90 -4.49 -0.59
C TYR A 212 -11.21 -4.48 0.19
N CYS A 213 -11.62 -5.64 0.69
CA CYS A 213 -12.79 -5.78 1.57
C CYS A 213 -12.47 -6.45 2.90
N ASN A 214 -11.22 -6.87 3.11
CA ASN A 214 -10.67 -7.27 4.39
C ASN A 214 -9.55 -6.31 4.84
N HIS A 215 -9.04 -6.51 6.05
CA HIS A 215 -8.08 -5.60 6.69
C HIS A 215 -6.98 -6.38 7.41
N ARG A 216 -6.46 -7.43 6.77
CA ARG A 216 -5.54 -8.37 7.42
C ARG A 216 -4.36 -8.75 6.52
N ILE A 217 -3.26 -9.09 7.18
CA ILE A 217 -2.13 -9.80 6.61
C ILE A 217 -2.13 -11.20 7.19
N LEU A 218 -1.96 -12.20 6.35
CA LEU A 218 -1.85 -13.60 6.75
C LEU A 218 -0.45 -14.10 6.38
N LYS A 219 0.18 -14.86 7.27
CA LYS A 219 1.41 -15.62 7.01
C LYS A 219 1.06 -17.09 6.88
N PHE A 220 1.65 -17.74 5.89
CA PHE A 220 1.52 -19.15 5.59
C PHE A 220 2.89 -19.83 5.58
N SER A 221 2.91 -21.12 5.88
CA SER A 221 4.03 -22.01 5.61
C SER A 221 4.09 -22.37 4.11
N PRO A 222 5.21 -22.94 3.61
CA PRO A 222 5.37 -23.26 2.19
C PRO A 222 4.30 -24.20 1.60
N ASP A 223 3.61 -24.96 2.45
CA ASP A 223 2.53 -25.88 2.08
C ASP A 223 1.13 -25.23 2.08
N GLY A 224 1.02 -23.95 2.43
CA GLY A 224 -0.24 -23.21 2.48
C GLY A 224 -1.00 -23.30 3.81
N THR A 225 -0.38 -23.82 4.88
CA THR A 225 -0.97 -23.78 6.23
C THR A 225 -0.80 -22.39 6.85
N ILE A 226 -1.86 -21.83 7.47
CA ILE A 226 -1.75 -20.53 8.16
C ILE A 226 -0.87 -20.66 9.41
N ILE A 227 0.11 -19.76 9.54
CA ILE A 227 0.99 -19.64 10.72
C ILE A 227 0.49 -18.53 11.64
N LEU A 228 0.24 -17.33 11.11
CA LEU A 228 -0.28 -16.20 11.86
C LEU A 228 -1.13 -15.28 10.98
N GLN A 229 -2.00 -14.49 11.60
CA GLN A 229 -2.68 -13.38 10.94
C GLN A 229 -2.77 -12.18 11.89
N TRP A 230 -2.78 -10.98 11.32
CA TRP A 230 -2.99 -9.75 12.08
C TRP A 230 -3.68 -8.69 11.24
N GLY A 231 -4.30 -7.73 11.92
CA GLY A 231 -4.98 -6.59 11.31
C GLY A 231 -6.39 -6.37 11.86
N ILE A 232 -6.82 -5.12 11.89
CA ILE A 232 -8.17 -4.71 12.26
C ILE A 232 -8.68 -3.63 11.30
N SER A 233 -9.99 -3.48 11.15
CA SER A 233 -10.57 -2.56 10.16
C SER A 233 -10.61 -1.09 10.60
N HIS A 234 -10.57 -0.82 11.91
CA HIS A 234 -10.84 0.52 12.44
C HIS A 234 -9.98 0.87 13.66
N GLY A 235 -10.05 2.16 14.02
CA GLY A 235 -9.28 2.74 15.12
C GLY A 235 -7.92 3.32 14.68
N ASN A 236 -7.17 3.77 15.68
CA ASN A 236 -5.86 4.41 15.54
C ASN A 236 -4.70 3.46 15.91
N SER A 237 -4.96 2.16 15.90
CA SER A 237 -3.94 1.14 16.16
C SER A 237 -2.95 1.06 15.00
N PRO A 238 -1.66 0.75 15.25
CA PRO A 238 -0.74 0.43 14.17
C PRO A 238 -1.22 -0.76 13.31
N PHE A 239 -2.02 -1.66 13.90
CA PHE A 239 -2.63 -2.82 13.23
C PHE A 239 -3.92 -2.49 12.46
N ALA A 240 -4.42 -1.25 12.53
CA ALA A 240 -5.59 -0.87 11.76
C ALA A 240 -5.19 -0.61 10.30
N PHE A 241 -5.63 -1.45 9.38
CA PHE A 241 -5.36 -1.30 7.95
C PHE A 241 -6.56 -0.74 7.21
N ASN A 242 -6.35 0.02 6.14
CA ASN A 242 -7.37 0.43 5.19
C ASN A 242 -6.83 0.21 3.78
N VAL A 243 -7.17 -0.96 3.24
CA VAL A 243 -6.59 -1.50 2.01
C VAL A 243 -5.08 -1.74 2.14
N PRO A 244 -4.65 -2.77 2.91
CA PRO A 244 -3.29 -3.29 2.78
C PRO A 244 -3.12 -3.79 1.35
N HIS A 245 -2.38 -3.05 0.53
CA HIS A 245 -2.46 -3.16 -0.93
C HIS A 245 -1.25 -3.87 -1.53
N ALA A 246 -0.04 -3.52 -1.08
CA ALA A 246 1.21 -4.13 -1.51
C ALA A 246 2.03 -4.60 -0.30
N LEU A 247 2.90 -5.58 -0.55
CA LEU A 247 3.82 -6.14 0.44
C LEU A 247 5.24 -6.09 -0.11
N THR A 248 6.21 -5.78 0.75
CA THR A 248 7.63 -5.95 0.46
C THR A 248 8.37 -6.54 1.66
N LEU A 249 9.43 -7.28 1.40
CA LEU A 249 10.26 -7.89 2.43
C LEU A 249 11.59 -7.14 2.54
N ALA A 250 11.93 -6.77 3.76
CA ALA A 250 13.27 -6.39 4.14
C ALA A 250 13.85 -7.52 5.00
N GLU A 251 14.18 -8.65 4.35
CA GLU A 251 14.60 -9.89 5.04
C GLU A 251 15.90 -9.70 5.83
N ASP A 252 16.84 -8.90 5.31
CA ASP A 252 18.07 -8.50 6.01
C ASP A 252 17.81 -7.73 7.32
N ARG A 253 16.57 -7.28 7.53
CA ARG A 253 16.09 -6.57 8.72
C ARG A 253 15.07 -7.37 9.52
N GLY A 254 14.64 -8.52 9.01
CA GLY A 254 13.61 -9.33 9.64
C GLY A 254 12.19 -8.76 9.51
N LEU A 255 11.88 -8.01 8.44
CA LEU A 255 10.62 -7.27 8.32
C LEU A 255 9.81 -7.60 7.06
N VAL A 256 8.49 -7.54 7.22
CA VAL A 256 7.51 -7.39 6.15
C VAL A 256 6.86 -6.00 6.26
N CYS A 257 6.83 -5.26 5.17
CA CYS A 257 6.27 -3.92 5.11
C CYS A 257 5.06 -3.88 4.16
N VAL A 258 4.03 -3.12 4.56
CA VAL A 258 2.72 -3.07 3.93
C VAL A 258 2.45 -1.66 3.43
N ALA A 259 2.13 -1.49 2.15
CA ALA A 259 1.50 -0.25 1.68
C ALA A 259 0.05 -0.22 2.15
N ASP A 260 -0.22 0.51 3.23
CA ASP A 260 -1.56 0.71 3.81
C ASP A 260 -2.24 1.86 3.06
N ARG A 261 -2.85 1.52 1.91
CA ARG A 261 -3.09 2.45 0.81
C ARG A 261 -3.86 3.66 1.26
N GLU A 262 -5.03 3.47 1.84
CA GLU A 262 -5.92 4.58 2.23
C GLU A 262 -5.53 5.24 3.56
N ARG A 263 -4.44 4.78 4.21
CA ARG A 263 -3.83 5.47 5.36
C ARG A 263 -2.55 6.22 5.03
N GLY A 264 -2.09 6.20 3.77
CA GLY A 264 -0.95 7.02 3.34
C GLY A 264 0.36 6.65 4.02
N ARG A 265 0.55 5.38 4.39
CA ARG A 265 1.74 4.91 5.12
C ARG A 265 2.23 3.56 4.62
N VAL A 266 3.53 3.33 4.81
CA VAL A 266 4.13 2.00 4.76
C VAL A 266 4.31 1.51 6.18
N ALA A 267 3.56 0.50 6.62
CA ALA A 267 3.65 -0.06 7.97
C ALA A 267 4.49 -1.34 7.97
N CYS A 268 5.49 -1.44 8.85
CA CYS A 268 6.43 -2.55 8.90
C CYS A 268 6.28 -3.37 10.19
N PHE A 269 6.34 -4.68 10.04
CA PHE A 269 6.15 -5.67 11.07
C PHE A 269 7.26 -6.71 10.99
N ARG A 270 7.62 -7.30 12.14
CA ARG A 270 8.49 -8.46 12.19
C ARG A 270 7.88 -9.63 11.40
N HIS A 271 8.62 -10.20 10.46
CA HIS A 271 8.12 -11.31 9.63
C HIS A 271 8.01 -12.64 10.41
N ASP A 272 8.62 -12.74 11.59
CA ASP A 272 8.61 -13.96 12.42
C ASP A 272 7.34 -14.05 13.27
N ASN A 273 6.88 -12.94 13.85
CA ASN A 273 5.81 -12.92 14.84
C ASN A 273 4.75 -11.82 14.66
N GLY A 274 4.87 -10.95 13.65
CA GLY A 274 3.91 -9.88 13.36
C GLY A 274 3.97 -8.68 14.31
N THR A 275 5.01 -8.56 15.15
CA THR A 275 5.21 -7.39 16.01
C THR A 275 5.38 -6.13 15.16
N TYR A 276 4.66 -5.06 15.48
CA TYR A 276 4.79 -3.77 14.79
C TYR A 276 6.11 -3.08 15.15
N GLU A 277 6.84 -2.65 14.14
CA GLU A 277 8.16 -2.02 14.30
C GLU A 277 8.14 -0.52 14.00
N GLY A 278 7.32 -0.09 13.04
CA GLY A 278 7.24 1.31 12.67
C GLY A 278 6.50 1.53 11.37
N SER A 279 6.39 2.79 10.98
CA SER A 279 5.80 3.15 9.69
C SER A 279 6.43 4.38 9.08
N PHE A 280 6.46 4.42 7.75
CA PHE A 280 6.92 5.56 6.97
C PHE A 280 5.72 6.28 6.36
N SER A 281 5.63 7.59 6.57
CA SER A 281 4.64 8.45 5.93
C SER A 281 5.24 9.84 5.71
N SER A 282 4.72 10.55 4.70
CA SER A 282 5.15 11.91 4.42
C SER A 282 4.03 12.66 3.71
N TRP A 283 3.80 13.90 4.12
CA TRP A 283 2.88 14.81 3.45
C TRP A 283 3.27 15.07 1.99
N LEU A 284 4.54 14.83 1.62
CA LEU A 284 5.03 14.90 0.24
C LEU A 284 4.59 13.72 -0.63
N MET A 285 4.29 12.57 -0.02
CA MET A 285 3.79 11.37 -0.72
C MET A 285 2.25 11.33 -0.75
N GLY A 286 1.60 12.10 0.12
CA GLY A 286 0.14 12.22 0.16
C GLY A 286 -0.53 11.07 0.94
N GLY A 287 -1.86 11.04 0.86
CA GLY A 287 -2.68 10.13 1.68
C GLY A 287 -2.93 8.75 1.07
N ARG A 288 -2.45 8.47 -0.15
CA ARG A 288 -2.73 7.22 -0.88
C ARG A 288 -1.46 6.59 -1.44
N LEU A 289 -0.96 5.52 -0.82
CA LEU A 289 0.26 4.81 -1.26
C LEU A 289 -0.12 3.46 -1.87
N PHE A 290 0.07 3.30 -3.18
CA PHE A 290 -0.41 2.12 -3.89
C PHE A 290 0.57 0.95 -3.78
N SER A 291 1.87 1.19 -3.89
CA SER A 291 2.84 0.12 -3.77
C SER A 291 4.14 0.58 -3.13
N VAL A 292 4.89 -0.41 -2.63
CA VAL A 292 6.19 -0.26 -1.99
C VAL A 292 7.09 -1.44 -2.38
N ALA A 293 8.34 -1.17 -2.67
CA ALA A 293 9.38 -2.17 -2.88
C ALA A 293 10.64 -1.83 -2.07
N TYR A 294 11.32 -2.85 -1.56
CA TYR A 294 12.55 -2.72 -0.79
C TYR A 294 13.77 -3.15 -1.60
N ALA A 295 14.87 -2.41 -1.47
CA ALA A 295 16.19 -2.84 -1.90
C ALA A 295 17.20 -2.70 -0.75
N PRO A 296 18.07 -3.70 -0.48
CA PRO A 296 19.05 -3.65 0.62
C PRO A 296 20.21 -2.65 0.40
N VAL A 297 20.24 -1.94 -0.73
CA VAL A 297 21.28 -0.98 -1.09
C VAL A 297 21.40 0.17 -0.07
N HIS A 298 22.63 0.59 0.23
CA HIS A 298 22.96 1.65 1.19
C HIS A 298 22.28 1.52 2.56
N GLY A 299 22.13 0.29 3.07
CA GLY A 299 21.42 0.06 4.32
C GLY A 299 19.91 0.23 4.15
N GLY A 300 19.35 -0.18 3.02
CA GLY A 300 17.92 -0.26 2.81
C GLY A 300 17.30 1.01 2.22
N ARG A 301 16.59 0.84 1.10
CA ARG A 301 15.74 1.86 0.49
C ARG A 301 14.34 1.33 0.24
N LEU A 302 13.33 2.16 0.50
CA LEU A 302 11.95 1.91 0.11
C LEU A 302 11.60 2.77 -1.10
N TYR A 303 11.14 2.11 -2.17
CA TYR A 303 10.64 2.72 -3.38
C TYR A 303 9.12 2.68 -3.31
N ILE A 304 8.47 3.83 -3.31
CA ILE A 304 7.04 3.98 -3.05
C ILE A 304 6.40 4.71 -4.22
N VAL A 305 5.25 4.24 -4.67
CA VAL A 305 4.39 4.98 -5.61
C VAL A 305 3.09 5.38 -4.93
N ASN A 306 2.76 6.67 -4.98
CA ASN A 306 1.44 7.14 -4.56
C ASN A 306 0.47 7.07 -5.73
N GLY A 307 -0.83 7.29 -5.47
CA GLY A 307 -1.85 7.27 -6.52
C GLY A 307 -2.74 8.51 -6.55
N PRO A 308 -3.62 8.61 -7.57
CA PRO A 308 -4.55 9.72 -7.70
C PRO A 308 -5.53 9.75 -6.52
N ASN A 309 -6.06 10.92 -6.19
CA ASN A 309 -7.06 11.09 -5.15
C ASN A 309 -8.41 11.43 -5.76
N SER A 310 -9.50 10.95 -5.13
CA SER A 310 -10.87 11.27 -5.56
C SER A 310 -11.21 12.75 -5.39
N LEU A 311 -10.47 13.44 -4.51
CA LEU A 311 -10.56 14.89 -4.29
C LEU A 311 -9.29 15.57 -4.80
N PRO A 312 -9.37 16.82 -5.31
CA PRO A 312 -8.20 17.58 -5.70
C PRO A 312 -7.19 17.69 -4.55
N THR A 313 -5.96 17.28 -4.83
CA THR A 313 -4.83 17.34 -3.90
C THR A 313 -3.68 18.07 -4.57
N PRO A 314 -2.92 18.89 -3.81
CA PRO A 314 -1.70 19.52 -4.31
C PRO A 314 -0.52 18.53 -4.44
N VAL A 315 -0.65 17.30 -3.94
CA VAL A 315 0.40 16.28 -4.02
C VAL A 315 0.40 15.62 -5.40
N PRO A 316 1.49 15.71 -6.19
CA PRO A 316 1.56 15.07 -7.50
C PRO A 316 1.71 13.55 -7.38
N VAL A 317 1.20 12.83 -8.39
CA VAL A 317 1.36 11.37 -8.50
C VAL A 317 2.75 11.05 -9.05
N ARG A 318 3.60 10.42 -8.23
CA ARG A 318 5.03 10.19 -8.48
C ARG A 318 5.56 8.97 -7.71
N GLY A 319 6.78 8.56 -8.05
CA GLY A 319 7.61 7.69 -7.25
C GLY A 319 8.46 8.46 -6.23
N PHE A 320 8.78 7.79 -5.12
CA PHE A 320 9.48 8.32 -3.97
C PHE A 320 10.47 7.29 -3.44
N VAL A 321 11.62 7.75 -2.94
CA VAL A 321 12.62 6.87 -2.31
C VAL A 321 12.88 7.35 -0.89
N ILE A 322 12.68 6.44 0.07
CA ILE A 322 12.98 6.66 1.48
C ILE A 322 14.23 5.87 1.85
N ASP A 323 15.17 6.53 2.51
CA ASP A 323 16.25 5.88 3.23
C ASP A 323 15.65 5.15 4.44
N PHE A 324 15.74 3.81 4.45
CA PHE A 324 15.05 2.98 5.44
C PHE A 324 15.51 3.28 6.86
N SER A 325 16.83 3.49 7.03
CA SER A 325 17.46 3.63 8.34
C SER A 325 17.12 4.96 9.02
N THR A 326 17.04 6.04 8.25
CA THR A 326 16.76 7.39 8.75
C THR A 326 15.30 7.82 8.59
N GLY A 327 14.53 7.10 7.77
CA GLY A 327 13.15 7.47 7.41
C GLY A 327 13.06 8.72 6.54
N ARG A 328 14.18 9.24 6.04
CA ARG A 328 14.22 10.46 5.22
C ARG A 328 13.76 10.14 3.80
N LEU A 329 12.86 10.97 3.29
CA LEU A 329 12.59 11.03 1.86
C LEU A 329 13.79 11.67 1.16
N ILE A 330 14.44 10.94 0.27
CA ILE A 330 15.73 11.32 -0.34
C ILE A 330 15.62 11.55 -1.85
N GLN A 331 14.77 10.81 -2.55
CA GLN A 331 14.62 10.93 -4.00
C GLN A 331 13.14 10.92 -4.43
N THR A 332 12.88 11.39 -5.64
CA THR A 332 11.57 11.32 -6.29
C THR A 332 11.71 11.20 -7.81
N PHE A 333 10.89 10.36 -8.42
CA PHE A 333 10.98 10.03 -9.84
C PHE A 333 9.60 9.98 -10.49
N ALA A 334 9.54 10.31 -11.77
CA ALA A 334 8.36 10.19 -12.63
C ALA A 334 8.84 10.28 -14.08
N PRO A 335 8.11 9.75 -15.06
CA PRO A 335 8.40 10.04 -16.46
C PRO A 335 8.14 11.52 -16.76
N ASP A 336 8.62 12.05 -17.88
CA ASP A 336 8.42 13.46 -18.24
C ASP A 336 6.94 13.80 -18.39
N GLU A 337 6.14 12.83 -18.84
CA GLU A 337 4.68 12.93 -18.97
C GLU A 337 3.94 12.82 -17.62
N GLY A 338 4.64 12.53 -16.53
CA GLY A 338 4.07 12.25 -15.21
C GLY A 338 3.41 10.87 -15.12
N LEU A 339 3.27 10.37 -13.88
CA LEU A 339 2.43 9.21 -13.59
C LEU A 339 0.99 9.68 -13.39
N ARG A 340 -0.01 8.86 -13.76
CA ARG A 340 -1.43 9.21 -13.56
C ARG A 340 -2.12 8.26 -12.59
N ASN A 341 -1.93 6.96 -12.74
CA ASN A 341 -2.49 5.94 -11.88
C ASN A 341 -1.55 4.73 -11.74
N PRO A 342 -0.37 4.93 -11.14
CA PRO A 342 0.56 3.85 -10.85
C PRO A 342 -0.04 2.94 -9.78
N HIS A 343 0.18 1.65 -9.94
CA HIS A 343 -0.49 0.63 -9.16
C HIS A 343 0.49 -0.30 -8.47
N ASP A 344 1.61 -0.60 -9.11
CA ASP A 344 2.65 -1.44 -8.54
C ASP A 344 4.06 -0.95 -8.88
N VAL A 345 5.02 -1.26 -8.01
CA VAL A 345 6.43 -0.91 -8.18
C VAL A 345 7.31 -2.08 -7.76
N VAL A 346 8.37 -2.34 -8.54
CA VAL A 346 9.41 -3.30 -8.19
C VAL A 346 10.78 -2.67 -8.44
N VAL A 347 11.78 -3.09 -7.66
CA VAL A 347 13.16 -2.60 -7.75
C VAL A 347 14.13 -3.78 -7.77
N SER A 348 15.22 -3.64 -8.53
CA SER A 348 16.33 -4.60 -8.48
C SER A 348 17.01 -4.60 -7.12
N ALA A 349 17.61 -5.72 -6.71
CA ALA A 349 18.27 -5.82 -5.40
C ALA A 349 19.39 -4.77 -5.18
N ASP A 350 20.06 -4.36 -6.26
CA ASP A 350 21.08 -3.30 -6.24
C ASP A 350 20.50 -1.87 -6.28
N GLY A 351 19.17 -1.72 -6.31
CA GLY A 351 18.48 -0.44 -6.38
C GLY A 351 18.56 0.29 -7.72
N SER A 352 19.30 -0.26 -8.69
CA SER A 352 19.67 0.45 -9.92
C SER A 352 18.55 0.52 -10.95
N LYS A 353 17.56 -0.38 -10.90
CA LYS A 353 16.44 -0.43 -11.84
C LYS A 353 15.13 -0.47 -11.08
N VAL A 354 14.22 0.42 -11.44
CA VAL A 354 12.87 0.50 -10.87
C VAL A 354 11.86 0.40 -12.00
N TYR A 355 10.82 -0.41 -11.80
CA TYR A 355 9.72 -0.55 -12.75
C TYR A 355 8.40 -0.18 -12.09
N VAL A 356 7.56 0.58 -12.78
CA VAL A 356 6.27 1.04 -12.28
C VAL A 356 5.17 0.63 -13.24
N ALA A 357 4.19 -0.14 -12.76
CA ALA A 357 3.00 -0.50 -13.51
C ALA A 357 1.92 0.58 -13.37
N GLU A 358 1.28 0.98 -14.48
CA GLU A 358 0.16 1.92 -14.49
C GLU A 358 -1.15 1.28 -14.97
N LEU A 359 -2.22 1.60 -14.24
CA LEU A 359 -3.60 1.31 -14.64
C LEU A 359 -4.13 2.30 -15.67
N ASN A 360 -3.47 3.45 -15.87
CA ASN A 360 -3.80 4.43 -16.89
C ASN A 360 -2.62 5.40 -17.04
N PRO A 361 -1.94 5.48 -18.20
CA PRO A 361 -2.10 4.60 -19.36
C PRO A 361 -1.72 3.14 -19.02
N PHE A 362 -2.16 2.20 -19.84
CA PHE A 362 -1.90 0.76 -19.69
C PHE A 362 -0.44 0.40 -20.05
N ARG A 363 0.51 0.77 -19.19
CA ARG A 363 1.95 0.70 -19.48
C ARG A 363 2.77 0.37 -18.23
N VAL A 364 3.99 -0.12 -18.45
CA VAL A 364 5.05 -0.18 -17.42
C VAL A 364 6.16 0.81 -17.78
N TYR A 365 6.65 1.57 -16.79
CA TYR A 365 7.79 2.47 -16.93
C TYR A 365 9.04 1.81 -16.35
N LYS A 366 10.20 2.09 -16.96
CA LYS A 366 11.52 1.75 -16.41
C LYS A 366 12.26 3.01 -16.01
N PHE A 367 12.88 2.97 -14.84
CA PHE A 367 13.78 3.99 -14.35
C PHE A 367 15.13 3.38 -13.98
N VAL A 368 16.21 4.14 -14.21
CA VAL A 368 17.58 3.72 -13.89
C VAL A 368 18.28 4.75 -13.02
N ASP A 369 18.88 4.28 -11.92
CA ASP A 369 19.85 5.05 -11.13
C ASP A 369 21.26 4.68 -11.60
N GLU A 370 21.86 5.50 -12.46
CA GLU A 370 23.19 5.25 -13.03
C GLU A 370 24.31 5.28 -11.98
N ALA A 371 24.11 5.98 -10.85
CA ALA A 371 25.09 5.97 -9.76
C ALA A 371 25.17 4.56 -9.14
N LEU A 372 24.02 4.00 -8.76
CA LEU A 372 23.93 2.65 -8.20
C LEU A 372 24.35 1.56 -9.21
N LYS A 373 24.01 1.74 -10.48
CA LYS A 373 24.42 0.83 -11.56
C LYS A 373 25.94 0.78 -11.73
N ASN A 374 26.63 1.91 -11.55
CA ASN A 374 28.09 1.96 -11.65
C ASN A 374 28.75 1.36 -10.41
N GLU A 375 28.19 1.59 -9.22
CA GLU A 375 28.63 0.92 -7.99
C GLU A 375 28.52 -0.60 -8.11
N SER A 376 27.38 -1.12 -8.60
CA SER A 376 27.20 -2.56 -8.77
C SER A 376 28.13 -3.18 -9.81
N ARG A 377 28.50 -2.42 -10.86
CA ARG A 377 29.54 -2.82 -11.83
C ARG A 377 30.93 -2.87 -11.20
N LEU A 378 31.28 -1.90 -10.35
CA LEU A 378 32.57 -1.88 -9.65
C LEU A 378 32.68 -3.06 -8.68
N GLU A 379 31.65 -3.35 -7.89
CA GLU A 379 31.64 -4.50 -6.98
C GLU A 379 31.79 -5.83 -7.73
N LYS A 380 31.11 -6.00 -8.88
CA LYS A 380 31.28 -7.18 -9.76
C LYS A 380 32.69 -7.29 -10.34
N ASN A 381 33.34 -6.17 -10.67
CA ASN A 381 34.72 -6.16 -11.18
C ASN A 381 35.75 -6.45 -10.09
N VAL A 382 35.51 -6.00 -8.85
CA VAL A 382 36.37 -6.30 -7.69
C VAL A 382 36.27 -7.78 -7.32
N THR A 383 35.06 -8.34 -7.29
CA THR A 383 34.81 -9.76 -6.96
C THR A 383 35.22 -10.74 -8.07
N SER A 384 35.28 -10.31 -9.33
CA SER A 384 35.79 -11.13 -10.46
C SER A 384 37.31 -11.02 -10.68
N SER A 385 37.99 -10.09 -10.01
CA SER A 385 39.44 -10.14 -9.91
C SER A 385 39.82 -11.17 -8.84
N HIS A 386 40.60 -12.19 -9.20
CA HIS A 386 41.18 -13.15 -8.26
C HIS A 386 42.10 -12.42 -7.27
N VAL A 387 41.53 -11.80 -6.24
CA VAL A 387 42.27 -11.32 -5.08
C VAL A 387 42.56 -12.55 -4.23
N LYS A 388 43.83 -12.97 -4.20
CA LYS A 388 44.31 -13.92 -3.19
C LYS A 388 43.91 -13.38 -1.80
N PRO A 389 43.32 -14.21 -0.92
CA PRO A 389 42.95 -13.75 0.41
C PRO A 389 44.22 -13.32 1.14
N THR A 390 44.32 -12.02 1.42
CA THR A 390 45.43 -11.46 2.19
C THR A 390 44.91 -11.25 3.61
N ALA A 391 45.36 -12.17 4.49
CA ALA A 391 45.41 -12.14 5.95
C ALA A 391 44.23 -11.52 6.74
N THR A 392 43.60 -12.40 7.53
CA THR A 392 42.83 -12.09 8.75
C THR A 392 43.56 -11.10 9.66
N VAL A 393 42.86 -10.03 10.06
CA VAL A 393 43.23 -9.21 11.21
C VAL A 393 42.46 -9.75 12.42
N GLU A 394 43.19 -10.20 13.44
CA GLU A 394 42.65 -10.57 14.75
C GLU A 394 42.05 -9.35 15.44
N VAL A 395 40.84 -9.48 16.00
CA VAL A 395 40.33 -8.57 17.01
C VAL A 395 40.28 -9.32 18.34
N VAL A 396 41.15 -8.90 19.26
CA VAL A 396 41.28 -9.44 20.62
C VAL A 396 40.31 -8.72 21.57
N GLY A 397 39.36 -9.49 22.13
CA GLY A 397 38.76 -9.41 23.48
C GLY A 397 38.00 -8.14 23.94
N SER A 398 37.06 -8.16 24.89
CA SER A 398 36.30 -9.22 25.57
C SER A 398 35.23 -8.57 26.48
N VAL A 399 34.06 -9.19 26.59
CA VAL A 399 33.06 -9.24 27.71
C VAL A 399 32.43 -7.96 28.28
N GLY A 400 31.11 -7.99 28.43
CA GLY A 400 30.40 -7.23 29.48
C GLY A 400 28.87 -7.20 29.36
N ALA A 401 28.21 -8.28 29.77
CA ALA A 401 26.78 -8.26 30.11
C ALA A 401 26.58 -7.54 31.46
N GLY A 402 25.55 -6.69 31.57
CA GLY A 402 25.15 -6.10 32.85
C GLY A 402 24.25 -4.87 32.67
N GLY A 403 23.02 -4.95 33.17
CA GLY A 403 22.01 -3.90 33.08
C GLY A 403 22.18 -2.73 34.06
N GLY A 404 21.29 -1.74 33.89
CA GLY A 404 21.14 -0.55 34.74
C GLY A 404 20.85 0.66 33.84
N ALA A 405 19.61 1.09 33.65
CA ALA A 405 18.83 1.92 34.59
C ALA A 405 19.36 3.37 34.68
N TRP A 406 18.62 4.26 34.00
CA TRP A 406 18.40 5.67 34.35
C TRP A 406 19.62 6.55 34.61
N GLU A 407 20.08 7.25 33.58
CA GLU A 407 20.55 8.63 33.68
C GLU A 407 20.79 9.13 32.24
N TRP A 408 20.22 10.31 31.92
CA TRP A 408 20.59 11.27 30.86
C TRP A 408 19.34 12.09 30.48
N TRP A 409 18.86 12.89 31.44
CA TRP A 409 18.06 14.08 31.18
C TRP A 409 18.62 15.21 32.05
N SER A 410 19.53 16.01 31.49
CA SER A 410 19.83 17.34 32.01
C SER A 410 20.44 18.18 30.89
N GLY A 411 19.59 18.90 30.17
CA GLY A 411 20.03 19.85 29.16
C GLY A 411 18.86 20.54 28.48
N ALA A 412 18.53 21.74 28.96
CA ALA A 412 17.61 22.72 28.39
C ALA A 412 16.10 22.52 28.66
N LEU A 413 15.64 23.10 29.77
CA LEU A 413 14.42 23.93 29.83
C LEU A 413 14.44 24.72 31.15
N GLY A 414 15.24 25.79 31.17
CA GLY A 414 15.07 26.88 32.12
C GLY A 414 13.93 27.75 31.64
N GLY A 415 12.87 27.89 32.44
CA GLY A 415 11.81 28.85 32.19
C GLY A 415 10.52 28.52 32.96
N ALA A 416 9.97 29.53 33.62
CA ALA A 416 8.82 29.58 34.52
C ALA A 416 7.46 28.98 34.05
N GLY A 417 7.42 27.97 33.17
CA GLY A 417 6.19 27.29 32.73
C GLY A 417 5.89 25.96 33.46
N GLY A 418 6.88 25.33 34.09
CA GLY A 418 6.73 24.00 34.70
C GLY A 418 5.88 23.94 35.98
N ALA A 419 5.88 25.01 36.78
CA ALA A 419 5.12 25.07 38.02
C ALA A 419 3.61 25.27 37.81
N ALA A 420 3.20 25.91 36.71
CA ALA A 420 1.80 26.14 36.38
C ALA A 420 1.10 24.88 35.83
N ALA A 421 1.83 24.05 35.07
CA ALA A 421 1.29 22.80 34.52
C ALA A 421 1.07 21.72 35.60
N ALA A 422 1.95 21.64 36.60
CA ALA A 422 1.81 20.72 37.72
C ALA A 422 0.62 21.07 38.65
N ALA A 423 0.34 22.37 38.85
CA ALA A 423 -0.79 22.84 39.66
C ALA A 423 -2.15 22.56 38.99
N LEU A 424 -2.24 22.68 37.66
CA LEU A 424 -3.45 22.37 36.89
C LEU A 424 -3.76 20.87 36.86
N LEU A 425 -2.75 20.01 36.77
CA LEU A 425 -2.90 18.56 36.85
C LEU A 425 -3.34 18.08 38.24
N ALA A 426 -2.85 18.72 39.31
CA ALA A 426 -3.26 18.43 40.68
C ALA A 426 -4.72 18.84 40.96
N LEU A 427 -5.17 19.98 40.42
CA LEU A 427 -6.57 20.43 40.55
C LEU A 427 -7.55 19.55 39.75
N ALA A 428 -7.16 19.07 38.57
CA ALA A 428 -7.96 18.13 37.79
C ALA A 428 -8.08 16.75 38.47
N ALA A 429 -6.99 16.26 39.10
CA ALA A 429 -7.01 15.03 39.87
C ALA A 429 -7.91 15.13 41.13
N LEU A 430 -7.92 16.28 41.82
CA LEU A 430 -8.81 16.51 42.97
C LEU A 430 -10.29 16.61 42.56
N ALA A 431 -10.61 17.17 41.40
CA ALA A 431 -11.97 17.23 40.88
C ALA A 431 -12.51 15.83 40.50
N LEU A 432 -11.67 14.99 39.89
CA LEU A 432 -12.00 13.60 39.54
C LEU A 432 -12.16 12.71 40.78
N LEU A 433 -11.38 12.95 41.84
CA LEU A 433 -11.51 12.25 43.12
C LEU A 433 -12.79 12.65 43.87
N ARG A 434 -13.24 13.91 43.77
CA ARG A 434 -14.53 14.35 44.36
C ARG A 434 -15.75 13.79 43.62
N ALA A 435 -15.70 13.68 42.29
CA ALA A 435 -16.79 13.11 41.48
C ALA A 435 -16.99 11.60 41.72
N ARG A 436 -15.92 10.89 42.14
CA ARG A 436 -15.96 9.44 42.41
C ARG A 436 -16.54 9.08 43.79
N ASN A 437 -16.68 10.05 44.71
CA ASN A 437 -17.19 9.83 46.06
C ASN A 437 -18.67 10.20 46.27
N THR A 438 -19.38 10.67 45.24
CA THR A 438 -20.82 11.02 45.33
C THR A 438 -21.76 9.98 44.70
N GLY A 439 -21.29 8.76 44.45
CA GLY A 439 -22.08 7.71 43.78
C GLY A 439 -22.19 6.40 44.57
N LYS A 440 -22.96 6.38 45.66
CA LYS A 440 -23.66 5.20 46.24
C LYS A 440 -24.80 5.75 47.11
N GLY A 441 -26.05 5.28 47.10
CA GLY A 441 -26.73 4.20 46.40
C GLY A 441 -28.17 4.15 46.93
N TYR A 442 -29.08 3.45 46.25
CA TYR A 442 -30.27 2.88 46.86
C TYR A 442 -30.56 1.56 46.16
N GLU A 443 -30.26 0.46 46.85
CA GLU A 443 -30.80 -0.86 46.57
C GLU A 443 -32.09 -1.09 47.37
N ALA A 444 -32.85 -2.05 46.86
CA ALA A 444 -34.20 -2.49 47.19
C ALA A 444 -34.55 -2.69 48.68
N GLU A 445 -35.84 -2.56 48.98
CA GLU A 445 -36.49 -3.29 50.08
C GLU A 445 -37.54 -4.29 49.54
N PRO A 446 -37.69 -5.46 50.19
CA PRO A 446 -38.66 -6.49 49.83
C PRO A 446 -39.97 -6.33 50.62
N LEU A 447 -41.09 -6.80 50.06
CA LEU A 447 -42.30 -7.09 50.84
C LEU A 447 -42.87 -8.45 50.46
N VAL A 448 -43.11 -9.23 51.51
CA VAL A 448 -43.62 -10.59 51.59
C VAL A 448 -45.16 -10.55 51.65
N HIS A 449 -45.84 -11.26 50.75
CA HIS A 449 -46.75 -12.39 51.03
C HIS A 449 -47.40 -12.92 49.74
#